data_AF-A0A9X1B3Q7-F1
#
_entry.id   AF-A0A9X1B3Q7-F1
#
_cell.length_a   1.000
_cell.length_b   1.000
_cell.length_c   1.000
_cell.angle_alpha   90.00
_cell.angle_beta   90.00
_cell.angle_gamma   90.00
#
_symmetry.space_group_name_H-M   'P 1'
#
loop_
_entity.id
_entity.type
_entity.pdbx_description
1 polymer ?
#
loop_
_entity_poly.entity_id
_entity_poly.type
_entity_poly.pdbx_seq_one_letter_code
_entity_poly.pdbx_strand_id
1 'polypeptide(L)'
;MLDPLPAFVLDLYARVNRRSRPYWCSSSISCRIFSDQLLVSLPFLLKDLFKRSFPSALWGPDVRCWVIPLEQAERLNQWIRLVERSGLLEEIRAIERRLPEAQEAQALSAELDQLRDEIRDSLEETIKKDQRLYRKHLKAEMTALKRDFAQLRAARHTQDKQPIPDQSVARDSAVSAYTSSAEER
;
A
#
# COMPACT_ATOMS: atom_id res chain seq x y z
N MET A 1 -27.59 -38.34 -43.22
CA MET A 1 -28.33 -37.08 -42.97
C MET A 1 -28.27 -36.86 -41.48
N LEU A 2 -27.69 -35.75 -41.02
CA LEU A 2 -27.69 -35.39 -39.60
C LEU A 2 -28.99 -34.63 -39.32
N ASP A 3 -29.80 -35.13 -38.40
CA ASP A 3 -31.02 -34.44 -37.98
C ASP A 3 -30.67 -33.11 -37.32
N PRO A 4 -31.40 -32.02 -37.63
CA PRO A 4 -31.16 -30.73 -37.01
C PRO A 4 -31.43 -30.82 -35.51
N LEU A 5 -30.50 -30.29 -34.71
CA LEU A 5 -30.66 -30.21 -33.26
C LEU A 5 -31.93 -29.41 -32.92
N PRO A 6 -32.69 -29.82 -31.88
CA PRO A 6 -33.88 -29.10 -31.44
C PRO A 6 -33.57 -27.63 -31.12
N ALA A 7 -34.50 -26.72 -31.42
CA ALA A 7 -34.32 -25.28 -31.21
C ALA A 7 -33.95 -24.89 -29.76
N PHE A 8 -34.39 -25.65 -28.76
CA PHE A 8 -34.04 -25.42 -27.36
C PHE A 8 -32.56 -25.70 -27.06
N VAL A 9 -31.93 -26.63 -27.80
CA VAL A 9 -30.50 -26.93 -27.69
C VAL A 9 -29.70 -25.72 -28.17
N LEU A 10 -30.12 -25.09 -29.27
CA LEU A 10 -29.47 -23.90 -29.82
C LEU A 10 -29.56 -22.68 -28.88
N ASP A 11 -30.70 -22.45 -28.20
CA ASP A 11 -30.82 -21.39 -27.18
C ASP A 11 -29.91 -21.64 -25.96
N LEU A 12 -29.76 -22.91 -25.56
CA LEU A 12 -28.79 -23.31 -24.55
C LEU A 12 -27.37 -22.97 -24.97
N TYR A 13 -26.98 -23.36 -26.19
CA TYR A 13 -25.64 -23.08 -26.74
C TYR A 13 -25.33 -21.57 -26.79
N ALA A 14 -26.31 -20.73 -27.14
CA ALA A 14 -26.13 -19.29 -27.23
C ALA A 14 -25.85 -18.61 -25.87
N ARG A 15 -26.43 -19.11 -24.77
CA ARG A 15 -26.21 -18.55 -23.41
C ARG A 15 -24.88 -18.95 -22.79
N VAL A 16 -24.30 -20.04 -23.26
CA VAL A 16 -23.25 -20.78 -22.55
C VAL A 16 -21.84 -20.31 -22.88
N ASN A 17 -21.66 -19.52 -23.94
CA ASN A 17 -20.36 -19.24 -24.52
C ASN A 17 -19.75 -17.87 -24.18
N ARG A 18 -20.03 -17.30 -22.99
CA ARG A 18 -19.40 -16.05 -22.53
C ARG A 18 -18.56 -16.25 -21.26
N ARG A 19 -17.23 -16.32 -21.47
CA ARG A 19 -16.14 -16.15 -20.49
C ARG A 19 -15.98 -17.25 -19.41
N SER A 20 -14.97 -18.09 -19.59
CA SER A 20 -14.47 -19.02 -18.56
C SER A 20 -13.76 -18.25 -17.43
N ARG A 21 -14.49 -17.98 -16.34
CA ARG A 21 -13.87 -17.77 -15.02
C ARG A 21 -13.68 -19.12 -14.32
N PRO A 22 -12.68 -19.27 -13.43
CA PRO A 22 -12.53 -20.48 -12.62
C PRO A 22 -13.82 -20.75 -11.84
N TYR A 23 -14.29 -21.98 -11.96
CA TYR A 23 -15.67 -22.46 -11.73
C TYR A 23 -16.10 -22.58 -10.26
N TRP A 24 -15.30 -22.06 -9.32
CA TRP A 24 -15.55 -22.24 -7.88
C TRP A 24 -16.54 -21.24 -7.27
N CYS A 25 -16.79 -20.11 -7.93
CA CYS A 25 -17.72 -19.09 -7.46
C CYS A 25 -18.53 -18.52 -8.63
N SER A 26 -19.17 -19.39 -9.40
CA SER A 26 -20.10 -18.90 -10.41
C SER A 26 -21.41 -18.56 -9.71
N SER A 27 -21.69 -17.27 -9.52
CA SER A 27 -22.98 -16.73 -9.07
C SER A 27 -24.11 -16.93 -10.10
N SER A 28 -23.87 -17.76 -11.10
CA SER A 28 -24.79 -18.10 -12.17
C SER A 28 -24.71 -19.59 -12.46
N ILE A 29 -25.86 -20.13 -12.89
CA ILE A 29 -25.94 -21.48 -13.41
C ILE A 29 -25.45 -21.44 -14.86
N SER A 30 -24.51 -22.31 -15.20
CA SER A 30 -24.07 -22.53 -16.58
C SER A 30 -24.18 -24.02 -16.90
N CYS A 31 -24.51 -24.32 -18.15
CA CYS A 31 -24.62 -25.69 -18.63
C CYS A 31 -23.81 -25.82 -19.91
N ARG A 32 -23.20 -26.97 -20.20
CA ARG A 32 -22.49 -27.24 -21.45
C ARG A 32 -22.86 -28.63 -21.91
N ILE A 33 -23.11 -28.78 -23.20
CA ILE A 33 -23.33 -30.10 -23.79
C ILE A 33 -21.97 -30.69 -24.15
N PHE A 34 -21.71 -31.90 -23.70
CA PHE A 34 -20.51 -32.67 -23.98
C PHE A 34 -20.91 -34.11 -24.32
N SER A 35 -20.76 -34.47 -25.60
CA SER A 35 -21.26 -35.74 -26.13
C SER A 35 -22.76 -35.91 -25.80
N ASP A 36 -23.14 -36.98 -25.09
CA ASP A 36 -24.53 -37.28 -24.69
C ASP A 36 -24.86 -36.83 -23.26
N GLN A 37 -24.06 -35.92 -22.70
CA GLN A 37 -24.16 -35.48 -21.33
C GLN A 37 -24.20 -33.95 -21.22
N LEU A 38 -24.87 -33.48 -20.18
CA LEU A 38 -24.95 -32.09 -19.77
C LEU A 38 -24.03 -31.88 -18.58
N LEU A 39 -23.05 -31.01 -18.74
CA LEU A 39 -22.18 -30.52 -17.68
C LEU A 39 -22.80 -29.25 -17.10
N VAL A 40 -23.23 -29.28 -15.85
CA VAL A 40 -23.88 -28.18 -15.16
C VAL A 40 -23.00 -27.68 -14.03
N SER A 41 -22.63 -26.40 -14.11
CA SER A 41 -22.00 -25.65 -13.02
C SER A 41 -23.04 -24.74 -12.39
N LEU A 42 -23.11 -24.74 -11.06
CA LEU A 42 -24.10 -24.00 -10.30
C LEU A 42 -23.50 -23.54 -8.96
N PRO A 43 -24.03 -22.46 -8.36
CA PRO A 43 -23.60 -22.00 -7.04
C PRO A 43 -23.70 -23.11 -5.99
N PHE A 44 -22.71 -23.22 -5.10
CA PHE A 44 -22.63 -24.29 -4.09
C PHE A 44 -23.90 -24.39 -3.22
N LEU A 45 -24.51 -23.27 -2.88
CA LEU A 45 -25.75 -23.20 -2.09
C LEU A 45 -26.94 -23.92 -2.75
N LEU A 46 -26.93 -24.08 -4.08
CA LEU A 46 -27.97 -24.79 -4.81
C LEU A 46 -27.69 -26.29 -4.97
N LYS A 47 -26.53 -26.77 -4.52
CA LYS A 47 -26.09 -28.16 -4.70
C LYS A 47 -27.11 -29.18 -4.19
N ASP A 48 -27.63 -28.98 -2.98
CA ASP A 48 -28.53 -29.96 -2.37
C ASP A 48 -29.91 -29.94 -3.01
N LEU A 49 -30.43 -28.74 -3.35
CA LEU A 49 -31.68 -28.59 -4.09
C LEU A 49 -31.58 -29.22 -5.49
N PHE A 50 -30.45 -29.01 -6.14
CA PHE A 50 -30.15 -29.61 -7.44
C PHE A 50 -30.06 -31.13 -7.33
N LYS A 51 -29.32 -31.68 -6.36
CA LYS A 51 -29.17 -33.13 -6.18
C LYS A 51 -30.49 -33.82 -5.82
N ARG A 52 -31.37 -33.15 -5.06
CA ARG A 52 -32.75 -33.61 -4.82
C ARG A 52 -33.58 -33.66 -6.11
N SER A 53 -33.40 -32.67 -6.98
CA SER A 53 -34.12 -32.56 -8.25
C SER A 53 -33.58 -33.50 -9.33
N PHE A 54 -32.28 -33.80 -9.29
CA PHE A 54 -31.56 -34.66 -10.24
C PHE A 54 -30.76 -35.73 -9.48
N PRO A 55 -31.41 -36.77 -8.93
CA PRO A 55 -30.72 -37.80 -8.15
C PRO A 55 -29.64 -38.55 -8.94
N SER A 56 -29.85 -38.72 -10.25
CA SER A 56 -28.91 -39.36 -11.19
C SER A 56 -27.73 -38.48 -11.59
N ALA A 57 -27.69 -37.20 -11.20
CA ALA A 57 -26.57 -36.33 -11.51
C ALA A 57 -25.30 -36.81 -10.79
N LEU A 58 -24.18 -36.93 -11.50
CA LEU A 58 -22.89 -37.33 -10.94
C LEU A 58 -21.96 -36.14 -10.83
N TRP A 59 -21.19 -36.03 -9.74
CA TRP A 59 -20.19 -34.98 -9.62
C TRP A 59 -18.92 -35.41 -10.35
N GLY A 60 -18.50 -34.64 -11.37
CA GLY A 60 -17.23 -34.83 -12.06
C GLY A 60 -16.11 -34.04 -11.38
N PRO A 61 -15.14 -34.65 -10.69
CA PRO A 61 -14.11 -33.93 -9.94
C PRO A 61 -13.13 -33.16 -10.86
N ASP A 62 -12.86 -33.68 -12.06
CA ASP A 62 -11.91 -33.09 -13.00
C ASP A 62 -12.45 -31.80 -13.62
N VAL A 63 -13.72 -31.86 -14.06
CA VAL A 63 -14.43 -30.72 -14.67
C VAL A 63 -15.12 -29.83 -13.65
N ARG A 64 -15.22 -30.29 -12.40
CA ARG A 64 -15.89 -29.60 -11.28
C ARG A 64 -17.32 -29.16 -11.63
N CYS A 65 -18.04 -30.06 -12.29
CA CYS A 65 -19.42 -29.86 -12.73
C CYS A 65 -20.27 -31.08 -12.40
N TRP A 66 -21.57 -30.87 -12.30
CA TRP A 66 -22.55 -31.95 -12.27
C TRP A 66 -22.77 -32.47 -13.69
N VAL A 67 -22.77 -33.79 -13.85
CA VAL A 67 -22.99 -34.49 -15.10
C VAL A 67 -24.40 -35.08 -15.08
N ILE A 68 -25.22 -34.74 -16.05
CA ILE A 68 -26.59 -35.25 -16.21
C ILE A 68 -26.76 -35.83 -17.63
N PRO A 69 -27.53 -36.91 -17.83
CA PRO A 69 -27.89 -37.37 -19.17
C PRO A 69 -28.62 -36.29 -19.99
N LEU A 70 -28.35 -36.21 -21.29
CA LEU A 70 -28.96 -35.23 -22.20
C LEU A 70 -30.48 -35.31 -22.26
N GLU A 71 -31.07 -36.48 -22.02
CA GLU A 71 -32.52 -36.71 -21.94
C GLU A 71 -33.22 -35.81 -20.90
N GLN A 72 -32.49 -35.36 -19.88
CA GLN A 72 -33.04 -34.50 -18.82
C GLN A 72 -32.89 -32.99 -19.13
N ALA A 73 -32.51 -32.62 -20.35
CA ALA A 73 -32.31 -31.22 -20.75
C ALA A 73 -33.54 -30.33 -20.51
N GLU A 74 -34.73 -30.83 -20.85
CA GLU A 74 -35.98 -30.07 -20.66
C GLU A 74 -36.27 -29.84 -19.17
N ARG A 75 -36.09 -30.88 -18.35
CA ARG A 75 -36.26 -30.79 -16.90
C ARG A 75 -35.25 -29.83 -16.28
N LEU A 76 -34.00 -29.86 -16.74
CA LEU A 76 -32.96 -28.90 -16.34
C LEU A 76 -33.39 -27.46 -16.68
N ASN A 77 -33.87 -27.23 -17.89
CA ASN A 77 -34.38 -25.92 -18.30
C ASN A 77 -35.53 -25.42 -17.44
N GLN A 78 -36.49 -26.28 -17.09
CA GLN A 78 -37.58 -25.93 -16.19
C GLN A 78 -37.05 -25.59 -14.79
N TRP A 79 -36.12 -26.39 -14.27
CA TRP A 79 -35.50 -26.13 -12.96
C TRP A 79 -34.75 -24.80 -12.93
N ILE A 80 -33.95 -24.50 -13.96
CA ILE A 80 -33.25 -23.22 -14.09
C ILE A 80 -34.25 -22.05 -14.05
N ARG A 81 -35.33 -22.12 -14.84
CA ARG A 81 -36.37 -21.08 -14.84
C ARG A 81 -37.05 -20.91 -13.49
N LEU A 82 -37.27 -22.00 -12.74
CA LEU A 82 -37.84 -21.93 -11.40
C LEU A 82 -36.88 -21.23 -10.43
N VAL A 83 -35.60 -21.60 -10.46
CA VAL A 83 -34.58 -20.98 -9.63
C VAL A 83 -34.42 -19.49 -9.97
N GLU A 84 -34.41 -19.13 -11.26
CA GLU A 84 -34.37 -17.73 -11.70
C GLU A 84 -35.58 -16.93 -11.18
N ARG A 85 -36.79 -17.49 -11.29
CA ARG A 85 -38.03 -16.84 -10.80
C ARG A 85 -38.10 -16.74 -9.28
N SER A 86 -37.47 -17.66 -8.56
CA SER A 86 -37.49 -17.66 -7.09
C SER A 86 -36.70 -16.51 -6.47
N GLY A 87 -35.83 -15.84 -7.22
CA GLY A 87 -34.94 -14.81 -6.70
C GLY A 87 -33.71 -15.34 -5.94
N LEU A 88 -33.62 -16.66 -5.70
CA LEU A 88 -32.50 -17.28 -4.97
C LEU A 88 -31.12 -16.94 -5.56
N LEU A 89 -31.01 -16.79 -6.88
CA LEU A 89 -29.74 -16.41 -7.51
C LEU A 89 -29.29 -15.00 -7.11
N GLU A 90 -30.24 -14.07 -6.95
CA GLU A 90 -29.90 -12.70 -6.53
C GLU A 90 -29.56 -12.64 -5.04
N GLU A 91 -30.21 -13.47 -4.21
CA GLU A 91 -29.82 -13.63 -2.80
C GLU A 91 -28.41 -14.20 -2.67
N ILE A 92 -28.09 -15.25 -3.42
CA ILE A 92 -26.75 -15.84 -3.46
C ILE A 92 -25.71 -14.80 -3.88
N ARG A 93 -25.98 -14.04 -4.95
CA ARG A 93 -25.10 -12.95 -5.39
C ARG A 93 -24.94 -11.87 -4.34
N ALA A 94 -25.99 -11.52 -3.60
CA ALA A 94 -25.92 -10.54 -2.53
C ALA A 94 -25.04 -11.04 -1.37
N ILE A 95 -25.15 -12.31 -1.00
CA ILE A 95 -24.29 -12.95 0.02
C ILE A 95 -22.83 -12.97 -0.46
N GLU A 96 -22.59 -13.39 -1.70
CA GLU A 96 -21.25 -13.44 -2.29
C GLU A 96 -20.59 -12.06 -2.44
N ARG A 97 -21.35 -10.97 -2.50
CA ARG A 97 -20.78 -9.60 -2.45
C ARG A 97 -20.36 -9.19 -1.04
N ARG A 98 -21.15 -9.55 -0.02
CA ARG A 98 -20.91 -9.14 1.37
C ARG A 98 -19.72 -9.85 2.03
N LEU A 99 -19.49 -11.11 1.66
CA LEU A 99 -18.42 -11.94 2.24
C LEU A 99 -16.99 -11.46 1.93
N PRO A 100 -16.60 -11.21 0.66
CA PRO A 100 -15.28 -10.69 0.34
C PRO A 100 -15.08 -9.29 0.90
N GLU A 101 -16.11 -8.44 0.91
CA GLU A 101 -16.00 -7.08 1.46
C GLU A 101 -15.55 -7.07 2.93
N ALA A 102 -16.07 -7.98 3.78
CA ALA A 102 -15.68 -8.03 5.18
C ALA A 102 -14.25 -8.55 5.38
N GLN A 103 -13.85 -9.60 4.64
CA GLN A 103 -12.50 -10.17 4.74
C GLN A 103 -11.44 -9.27 4.12
N GLU A 104 -11.73 -8.68 2.96
CA GLU A 104 -10.86 -7.70 2.30
C GLU A 104 -10.74 -6.43 3.14
N ALA A 105 -11.83 -5.93 3.73
CA ALA A 105 -11.75 -4.79 4.65
C ALA A 105 -10.88 -5.09 5.87
N GLN A 106 -10.99 -6.30 6.43
CA GLN A 106 -10.13 -6.72 7.54
C GLN A 106 -8.67 -6.83 7.12
N ALA A 107 -8.37 -7.44 5.97
CA ALA A 107 -7.02 -7.54 5.43
C ALA A 107 -6.40 -6.15 5.17
N LEU A 108 -7.15 -5.25 4.54
CA LEU A 108 -6.73 -3.87 4.30
C LEU A 108 -6.51 -3.10 5.60
N SER A 109 -7.36 -3.31 6.62
CA SER A 109 -7.15 -2.69 7.93
C SER A 109 -5.86 -3.16 8.60
N ALA A 110 -5.53 -4.46 8.52
CA ALA A 110 -4.30 -5.00 9.06
C ALA A 110 -3.06 -4.47 8.32
N GLU A 111 -3.15 -4.33 6.99
CA GLU A 111 -2.09 -3.73 6.17
C GLU A 111 -1.89 -2.23 6.50
N LEU A 112 -2.98 -1.48 6.70
CA LEU A 112 -2.90 -0.08 7.13
C LEU A 112 -2.27 0.07 8.51
N ASP A 113 -2.57 -0.81 9.45
CA ASP A 113 -1.97 -0.78 10.78
C ASP A 113 -0.47 -1.14 10.71
N GLN A 114 -0.10 -2.12 9.89
CA GLN A 114 1.32 -2.42 9.64
C GLN A 114 2.07 -1.22 9.05
N LEU A 115 1.53 -0.59 8.01
CA LEU A 115 2.13 0.60 7.39
C LEU A 115 2.24 1.78 8.37
N ARG A 116 1.25 1.95 9.26
CA ARG A 116 1.29 2.98 10.31
C ARG A 116 2.44 2.74 11.28
N ASP A 117 2.67 1.50 11.68
CA ASP A 117 3.77 1.14 12.57
C ASP A 117 5.13 1.31 11.87
N GLU A 118 5.26 0.92 10.60
CA GLU A 118 6.47 1.14 9.80
C GLU A 118 6.81 2.64 9.62
N ILE A 119 5.80 3.47 9.36
CA ILE A 119 5.96 4.93 9.29
C ILE A 119 6.37 5.49 10.65
N ARG A 120 5.76 5.03 11.75
CA ARG A 120 6.12 5.46 13.10
C ARG A 120 7.58 5.15 13.41
N ASP A 121 8.01 3.92 13.15
CA ASP A 121 9.38 3.47 13.44
C ASP A 121 10.41 4.24 12.59
N SER A 122 10.13 4.45 11.30
CA SER A 122 11.02 5.23 10.43
C SER A 122 11.12 6.71 10.85
N LEU A 123 10.02 7.32 11.31
CA LEU A 123 10.02 8.67 11.86
C LEU A 123 10.81 8.74 13.16
N GLU A 124 10.62 7.80 14.08
CA GLU A 124 11.39 7.73 15.31
C GLU A 124 12.88 7.61 15.06
N GLU A 125 13.30 6.77 14.10
CA GLU A 125 14.70 6.65 13.72
C GLU A 125 15.26 7.96 13.19
N THR A 126 14.51 8.65 12.33
CA THR A 126 14.91 9.91 11.73
C THR A 126 15.07 10.99 12.80
N ILE A 127 14.10 11.11 13.70
CA ILE A 127 14.16 12.03 14.85
C ILE A 127 15.38 11.70 15.74
N LYS A 128 15.63 10.42 16.03
CA LYS A 128 16.80 10.00 16.83
C LYS A 128 18.11 10.36 16.14
N LYS A 129 18.21 10.22 14.81
CA LYS A 129 19.38 10.60 14.01
C LYS A 129 19.59 12.12 14.07
N ASP A 130 18.55 12.90 13.85
CA ASP A 130 18.61 14.36 13.85
C ASP A 130 18.99 14.91 15.22
N GLN A 131 18.42 14.37 16.30
CA GLN A 131 18.79 14.75 17.67
C GLN A 131 20.26 14.44 17.97
N ARG A 132 20.81 13.32 17.46
CA ARG A 132 22.23 12.98 17.63
C ARG A 132 23.13 13.98 16.88
N LEU A 133 22.77 14.35 15.66
CA LEU A 133 23.51 15.33 14.87
C LEU A 133 23.46 16.71 15.53
N TYR A 134 22.27 17.15 15.96
CA TYR A 134 22.09 18.41 16.66
C TYR A 134 22.92 18.48 17.96
N ARG A 135 22.93 17.41 18.77
CA ARG A 135 23.77 17.34 19.97
C ARG A 135 25.27 17.39 19.66
N LYS A 136 25.71 16.76 18.56
CA LYS A 136 27.11 16.84 18.11
C LYS A 136 27.48 18.26 17.70
N HIS A 137 26.61 18.92 16.94
CA HIS A 137 26.78 20.31 16.52
C HIS A 137 26.90 21.26 17.72
N LEU A 138 25.94 21.20 18.64
CA LEU A 138 25.92 22.05 19.83
C LEU A 138 27.16 21.83 20.71
N LYS A 139 27.65 20.58 20.83
CA LYS A 139 28.91 20.30 21.52
C LYS A 139 30.11 20.93 20.83
N ALA A 140 30.18 20.85 19.50
CA ALA A 140 31.26 21.45 18.74
C ALA A 140 31.28 22.99 18.92
N GLU A 141 30.12 23.65 18.80
CA GLU A 141 29.98 25.09 19.04
C GLU A 141 30.39 25.47 20.47
N MET A 142 29.93 24.72 21.48
CA MET A 142 30.32 24.95 22.87
C MET A 142 31.84 24.82 23.07
N THR A 143 32.50 23.87 22.39
CA THR A 143 33.96 23.75 22.47
C THR A 143 34.69 24.87 21.74
N ALA A 144 34.16 25.35 20.61
CA ALA A 144 34.71 26.49 19.88
C ALA A 144 34.61 27.77 20.73
N LEU A 145 33.42 28.09 21.25
CA LEU A 145 33.20 29.24 22.14
C LEU A 145 34.09 29.19 23.39
N LYS A 146 34.30 28.00 23.99
CA LYS A 146 35.22 27.85 25.13
C LYS A 146 36.68 28.17 24.75
N ARG A 147 37.12 27.76 23.56
CA ARG A 147 38.47 28.09 23.07
C ARG A 147 38.58 29.59 22.82
N ASP A 148 37.60 30.20 22.17
CA ASP A 148 37.60 31.64 21.88
C ASP A 148 37.63 32.46 23.19
N PHE A 149 36.82 32.07 24.19
CA PHE A 149 36.84 32.69 25.50
C PHE A 149 38.20 32.56 26.20
N ALA A 150 38.83 31.39 26.11
CA ALA A 150 40.18 31.17 26.67
C ALA A 150 41.24 32.02 25.97
N GLN A 151 41.15 32.16 24.63
CA GLN A 151 42.04 33.03 23.84
C GLN A 151 41.87 34.51 24.21
N LEU A 152 40.63 34.99 24.32
CA LEU A 152 40.34 36.36 24.75
C LEU A 152 40.86 36.64 26.16
N ARG A 153 40.70 35.68 27.08
CA ARG A 153 41.25 35.80 28.44
C ARG A 153 42.79 35.86 28.44
N ALA A 154 43.45 35.05 27.62
CA ALA A 154 44.90 35.08 27.47
C ALA A 154 45.38 36.41 26.86
N ALA A 155 44.72 36.90 25.81
CA ALA A 155 45.01 38.18 25.16
C ALA A 155 44.89 39.36 26.13
N ARG A 156 43.84 39.35 26.98
CA ARG A 156 43.68 40.36 28.03
C ARG A 156 44.82 40.32 29.06
N HIS A 157 45.20 39.14 29.52
CA HIS A 157 46.34 38.99 30.43
C HIS A 157 47.68 39.44 29.82
N THR A 158 47.85 39.34 28.49
CA THR A 158 49.04 39.87 27.82
C THR A 158 49.00 41.39 27.64
N GLN A 159 47.83 41.99 27.45
CA GLN A 159 47.68 43.46 27.41
C GLN A 159 48.00 44.09 28.77
N ASP A 160 47.56 43.49 29.88
CA ASP A 160 47.86 43.98 31.24
C ASP A 160 49.36 43.90 31.59
N LYS A 161 50.15 43.12 30.83
CA LYS A 161 51.61 42.96 31.02
C LYS A 161 52.45 43.84 30.08
N GLN A 162 51.84 44.58 29.16
CA GLN A 162 52.62 45.55 28.40
C GLN A 162 53.04 46.69 29.34
N PRO A 163 54.36 46.92 29.53
CA PRO A 163 54.81 48.05 30.33
C PRO A 163 54.26 49.31 29.68
N ILE A 164 53.59 50.15 30.49
CA ILE A 164 53.20 51.48 30.07
C ILE A 164 54.46 52.11 29.48
N PRO A 165 54.48 52.45 28.18
CA PRO A 165 55.65 53.09 27.60
C PRO A 165 55.89 54.35 28.40
N ASP A 166 57.04 54.39 29.08
CA ASP A 166 57.46 55.49 29.90
C ASP A 166 57.59 56.72 28.99
N GLN A 167 56.56 57.56 28.96
CA GLN A 167 56.49 58.75 28.10
C GLN A 167 57.48 59.85 28.55
N SER A 168 58.39 59.56 29.47
CA SER A 168 59.39 60.49 29.98
C SER A 168 60.53 60.80 29.00
N VAL A 169 60.68 60.07 27.88
CA VAL A 169 61.79 60.31 26.91
C VAL A 169 61.37 61.08 25.65
N ALA A 170 60.07 61.29 25.40
CA ALA A 170 59.59 61.94 24.17
C ALA A 170 59.31 63.46 24.30
N ARG A 171 59.59 64.10 25.46
CA ARG A 171 59.41 65.55 25.61
C ARG A 171 60.62 66.38 25.18
N ASP A 172 61.82 65.80 25.06
CA ASP A 172 63.03 66.59 24.75
C ASP A 172 63.37 66.67 23.25
N SER A 173 62.79 65.83 22.38
CA SER A 173 63.03 65.91 20.92
C SER A 173 62.08 66.84 20.16
N ALA A 174 61.00 67.32 20.78
CA ALA A 174 60.05 68.22 20.09
C ALA A 174 60.40 69.72 20.23
N VAL A 175 61.38 70.10 21.05
CA VAL A 175 61.79 71.51 21.23
C VAL A 175 62.89 71.93 20.24
N SER A 176 63.54 71.00 19.53
CA SER A 176 64.68 71.32 18.65
C SER A 176 64.33 71.59 17.18
N ALA A 177 63.06 71.49 16.76
CA ALA A 177 62.66 71.65 15.36
C ALA A 177 62.03 73.02 15.01
N TYR A 178 61.94 73.97 15.95
CA TYR A 178 61.26 75.26 15.74
C TYR A 178 62.16 76.51 15.69
N THR A 179 63.49 76.38 15.73
CA THR A 179 64.40 77.55 15.73
C THR A 179 65.23 77.75 14.45
N SER A 180 65.11 76.90 13.42
CA SER A 180 65.93 77.02 12.19
C SER A 180 65.16 77.51 10.96
N SER A 181 64.16 78.39 11.13
CA SER A 181 63.43 79.00 10.00
C SER A 181 63.11 80.48 10.24
N ALA A 182 64.04 81.21 10.87
CA ALA A 182 63.95 82.66 11.06
C ALA A 182 65.36 83.31 11.02
N GLU A 183 66.03 83.28 9.87
CA GLU A 183 67.16 84.16 9.50
C GLU A 183 67.22 84.10 7.96
N GLU A 184 66.55 84.99 7.23
CA GLU A 184 67.06 86.31 6.82
C GLU A 184 68.50 86.26 6.26
N ARG A 185 68.64 86.01 4.96
CA ARG A 185 69.03 87.02 3.94
C ARG A 185 69.33 86.39 2.57
#